data_AF-A0AAN7ZBT0-F1
#
_entry.id   AF-A0AAN7ZBT0-F1
#
_cell.length_a   1.000
_cell.length_b   1.000
_cell.length_c   1.000
_cell.angle_alpha   90.00
_cell.angle_beta   90.00
_cell.angle_gamma   90.00
#
_symmetry.space_group_name_H-M   'P 1'
#
loop_
_entity.id
_entity.type
_entity.pdbx_description
1 polymer ?
#
loop_
_entity_poly.entity_id
_entity_poly.type
_entity_poly.pdbx_seq_one_letter_code
_entity_poly.pdbx_strand_id
1 'polypeptide(L)' 'MRPTTRLFQSCRITLFTRENCALCSNARSVLSDVWDTRPFQFKEVDIVKSESGPQWRDLYNFDVPVVCS' A
#
# COMPACT_ATOMS: atom_id res chain seq x y z
N MET A 1 17.03 15.29 -22.08
CA MET A 1 15.81 15.16 -21.24
C MET A 1 16.18 15.53 -19.81
N ARG A 2 15.56 16.56 -19.22
CA ARG A 2 15.75 16.89 -17.80
C ARG A 2 14.72 16.08 -17.00
N PRO A 3 15.13 15.20 -16.07
CA PRO A 3 14.18 14.51 -15.21
C PRO A 3 13.43 15.57 -14.38
N THR A 4 12.10 15.50 -14.39
CA THR A 4 11.26 16.45 -13.64
C THR A 4 11.45 16.25 -12.15
N THR A 5 11.39 17.32 -11.37
CA THR A 5 11.55 17.31 -9.90
C THR A 5 10.56 16.37 -9.20
N ARG A 6 9.43 16.02 -9.84
CA ARG A 6 8.46 15.02 -9.38
C ARG A 6 9.07 13.60 -9.28
N LEU A 7 10.07 13.27 -10.10
CA LEU A 7 10.77 11.99 -10.03
C LEU A 7 11.68 11.87 -8.80
N PHE A 8 12.05 13.00 -8.18
CA PHE A 8 12.89 13.06 -6.97
C PHE A 8 12.08 13.00 -5.66
N GLN A 9 10.74 13.00 -5.72
CA GLN A 9 9.93 12.79 -4.53
C GLN A 9 9.91 11.28 -4.22
N SER A 10 10.34 10.90 -3.01
CA SER A 10 10.19 9.53 -2.53
C SER A 10 8.72 9.15 -2.55
N CYS A 11 8.33 8.23 -3.42
CA CYS A 11 6.95 7.74 -3.50
C CYS A 11 6.55 7.15 -2.13
N ARG A 12 5.31 7.38 -1.70
CA ARG A 12 4.77 6.87 -0.43
C ARG A 12 3.63 5.93 -0.74
N ILE A 13 3.88 4.62 -0.63
CA ILE A 13 2.87 3.60 -0.90
C ILE A 13 2.26 3.15 0.42
N THR A 14 0.94 3.29 0.54
CA THR A 14 0.15 2.71 1.62
C THR A 14 -0.65 1.53 1.09
N LEU A 15 -0.43 0.35 1.65
CA LEU A 15 -1.20 -0.86 1.37
C LEU A 15 -2.20 -1.11 2.51
N PHE A 16 -3.48 -1.04 2.19
CA PHE A 16 -4.54 -1.44 3.10
C PHE A 16 -4.76 -2.95 2.98
N THR A 17 -4.74 -3.66 4.11
CA THR A 17 -4.83 -5.12 4.20
C THR A 17 -5.83 -5.56 5.26
N ARG A 18 -6.12 -6.86 5.31
CA ARG A 18 -6.85 -7.52 6.39
C ARG A 18 -6.24 -8.90 6.65
N GLU A 19 -6.48 -9.48 7.81
CA GLU A 19 -6.07 -10.85 8.10
C GLU A 19 -6.71 -11.87 7.16
N ASN A 20 -6.01 -12.98 6.91
CA ASN A 20 -6.47 -14.09 6.06
C ASN A 20 -6.87 -13.67 4.62
N CYS A 21 -6.06 -12.79 4.01
CA CYS A 21 -6.27 -12.28 2.65
C CYS A 21 -5.14 -12.74 1.71
N ALA A 22 -5.41 -13.74 0.86
CA ALA A 22 -4.41 -14.24 -0.10
C ALA A 22 -3.96 -13.17 -1.11
N LEU A 23 -4.89 -12.33 -1.58
CA LEU A 23 -4.59 -11.23 -2.51
C LEU A 23 -3.66 -10.19 -1.88
N CYS A 24 -3.76 -9.96 -0.57
CA CYS A 24 -2.90 -9.04 0.16
C CYS A 24 -1.46 -9.56 0.22
N SER A 25 -1.28 -10.87 0.41
CA SER A 25 0.06 -11.49 0.36
C SER A 25 0.68 -11.33 -1.01
N ASN A 26 -0.08 -11.56 -2.09
CA ASN A 26 0.40 -11.36 -3.45
C ASN A 26 0.77 -9.89 -3.71
N ALA A 27 -0.07 -8.95 -3.26
CA ALA A 27 0.19 -7.52 -3.40
C ALA A 27 1.48 -7.10 -2.67
N ARG A 28 1.73 -7.62 -1.46
CA ARG A 28 3.00 -7.38 -0.73
C ARG A 28 4.20 -7.91 -1.50
N SER A 29 4.12 -9.12 -2.05
CA SER A 29 5.22 -9.70 -2.85
C SER A 29 5.54 -8.83 -4.06
N VAL A 30 4.53 -8.43 -4.84
CA VAL A 30 4.74 -7.56 -6.01
C VAL A 30 5.29 -6.19 -5.60
N LEU A 31 4.80 -5.61 -4.50
CA LEU A 31 5.35 -4.34 -3.99
C LEU A 31 6.81 -4.48 -3.54
N SER A 32 7.20 -5.63 -2.97
CA SER A 32 8.59 -5.93 -2.65
C SER A 32 9.45 -5.94 -3.91
N ASP A 33 9.02 -6.64 -4.97
CA ASP A 33 9.76 -6.72 -6.23
C ASP A 33 9.95 -5.33 -6.88
N VAL A 34 8.92 -4.48 -6.79
CA VAL A 34 8.98 -3.09 -7.29
C VAL A 34 9.90 -2.24 -6.42
N TRP A 35 9.90 -2.44 -5.10
CA TRP A 35 10.74 -1.70 -4.16
C TRP A 35 12.22 -1.92 -4.43
N ASP A 36 12.61 -3.15 -4.80
CA ASP A 36 13.99 -3.49 -5.18
C ASP A 36 14.47 -2.70 -6.42
N THR A 37 13.55 -2.38 -7.34
CA THR A 37 13.86 -1.59 -8.53
C THR A 37 13.78 -0.08 -8.28
N ARG A 38 12.81 0.35 -7.46
CA ARG A 38 12.57 1.76 -7.14
C ARG A 38 12.18 1.88 -5.66
N PRO A 39 13.13 2.25 -4.77
CA PRO A 39 12.83 2.42 -3.37
C PRO A 39 11.74 3.48 -3.14
N PHE A 40 10.77 3.13 -2.31
CA PHE A 40 9.69 4.00 -1.86
C PHE A 40 9.45 3.82 -0.37
N GLN A 41 8.78 4.79 0.26
CA GLN A 41 8.34 4.65 1.64
C GLN A 41 7.09 3.78 1.66
N PHE A 42 7.17 2.63 2.33
CA PHE A 42 6.07 1.68 2.42
C PHE A 42 5.40 1.75 3.79
N LYS A 43 4.07 1.81 3.79
CA LYS A 43 3.25 1.70 5.01
C LYS A 43 2.17 0.64 4.78
N GLU A 44 1.98 -0.22 5.76
CA GLU A 44 0.91 -1.19 5.76
C GLU A 44 -0.12 -0.84 6.84
N VAL A 45 -1.41 -0.92 6.50
CA VAL A 45 -2.51 -0.64 7.41
C VAL A 45 -3.49 -1.80 7.38
N ASP A 46 -3.64 -2.49 8.52
CA ASP A 46 -4.72 -3.45 8.72
C ASP A 46 -6.02 -2.69 9.00
N ILE A 47 -7.00 -2.82 8.11
CA ILE A 47 -8.30 -2.12 8.24
C ILE A 47 -9.15 -2.65 9.40
N VAL A 48 -8.87 -3.85 9.90
CA VAL A 48 -9.59 -4.48 11.02
C VAL A 48 -8.95 -4.11 12.36
N LYS A 49 -7.61 -4.03 12.42
CA LYS A 49 -6.85 -3.82 13.66
C LYS A 49 -6.35 -2.40 13.90
N SER A 50 -6.38 -1.52 12.90
CA SER A 50 -5.92 -0.14 13.09
C SER A 50 -6.83 0.65 14.05
N GLU A 51 -6.27 1.60 14.79
CA GLU A 51 -7.05 2.51 15.67
C GLU A 51 -8.02 3.38 14.86
N SER A 52 -7.69 3.66 13.60
CA SER A 52 -8.59 4.25 12.59
C SER A 52 -9.44 3.20 11.86
N GLY A 53 -9.51 1.98 12.38
CA GLY A 53 -10.12 0.82 11.73
C GLY A 53 -11.58 1.00 11.30
N PRO A 54 -12.47 1.66 12.08
CA PRO A 54 -13.87 1.81 11.68
C PRO A 54 -14.03 2.54 10.35
N GLN A 55 -13.33 3.67 10.15
CA GLN A 55 -13.45 4.47 8.92
C GLN A 55 -12.92 3.75 7.67
N TRP A 56 -11.84 2.97 7.80
CA TRP A 56 -11.26 2.27 6.65
C TRP A 56 -11.98 0.96 6.35
N ARG A 57 -12.53 0.32 7.39
CA ARG A 57 -13.32 -0.89 7.26
C ARG A 57 -14.63 -0.62 6.53
N ASP A 58 -15.30 0.49 6.81
CA ASP A 58 -16.53 0.88 6.11
C ASP A 58 -16.28 1.20 4.62
N LEU A 59 -15.11 1.76 4.29
CA LEU A 59 -14.75 2.13 2.93
C LEU A 59 -14.20 0.98 2.08
N TYR A 60 -13.40 0.08 2.66
CA TYR A 60 -12.59 -0.87 1.89
C TYR A 60 -12.84 -2.34 2.22
N ASN A 61 -13.86 -2.67 3.02
CA ASN A 61 -14.12 -4.06 3.46
C ASN A 61 -14.12 -5.10 2.33
N PHE A 62 -14.57 -4.68 1.13
CA PHE A 62 -14.71 -5.54 -0.05
C PHE A 62 -13.61 -5.34 -1.09
N ASP A 63 -12.84 -4.24 -1.01
CA ASP A 63 -11.89 -3.84 -2.06
C ASP A 63 -10.43 -4.07 -1.67
N VAL A 64 -10.17 -4.64 -0.49
CA VAL A 64 -8.82 -5.04 -0.08
C VAL A 64 -8.25 -6.09 -1.04
N PRO A 65 -7.03 -5.92 -1.60
CA PRO A 65 -6.02 -4.91 -1.27
C PRO A 65 -6.15 -3.57 -2.03
N VAL A 66 -6.05 -2.46 -1.30
CA VAL A 66 -6.02 -1.09 -1.87
C VAL A 66 -4.64 -0.49 -1.74
N VAL A 67 -4.13 0.08 -2.84
CA VAL A 67 -2.82 0.75 -2.91
C VAL A 67 -3.06 2.25 -3.12
N CYS A 68 -2.59 3.08 -2.18
CA CYS A 68 -2.60 4.55 -2.30
C CYS A 68 -1.15 5.05 -2.41
N SER A 69 -0.85 5.82 -3.47
CA SER A 69 0.48 6.35 -3.82
C SER A 69 0.58 7.86 -3.75
#